data_AF-A0A7S1EZ32-F1
#
_entry.id   AF-A0A7S1EZ32-F1
#
_cell.length_a   1.000
_cell.length_b   1.000
_cell.length_c   1.000
_cell.angle_alpha   90.00
_cell.angle_beta   90.00
_cell.angle_gamma   90.00
#
_symmetry.space_group_name_H-M   'P 1'
#
loop_
_entity.id
_entity.type
_entity.pdbx_description
1 polymer ?
#
loop_
_entity_poly.entity_id
_entity_poly.type
_entity_poly.pdbx_seq_one_letter_code
_entity_poly.pdbx_strand_id
1 'polypeptide(L)'
;FGSRPNISSETLEKMKLLNCERVVAVVFLLSVSLVHGHLRKTNLEPTSFVADGDPAREGSEVNQTGTELPLVVVPVAVMPETLHIKKRGEGYARGSPLYDKQERAEGSHATRPEPVHNIFEPVMNEPVFWILGFLLDFILLLICAFIYDRTKRSRSSPTPLQRVDIIGDWQYGLLNCSSLKRDWHIFLTACCCPAIRWSDTVNNSNETVLSTNNYWVLLIVFFLLAQFSIITCGISGLILLIICVVLRQKLRAAADLRRGAWTWFTDCLTWSFCCCCAIVQEAREVDKCNNFKSHL
;
A
#
# COMPACT_ATOMS: atom_id res chain seq x y z
N PHE A 1 18.09 38.69 -31.59
CA PHE A 1 17.35 37.44 -31.86
C PHE A 1 18.26 36.26 -31.57
N GLY A 2 18.20 35.72 -30.35
CA GLY A 2 19.00 34.57 -29.94
C GLY A 2 18.25 33.28 -30.22
N SER A 3 18.83 32.41 -31.06
CA SER A 3 18.32 31.07 -31.35
C SER A 3 18.27 30.24 -30.07
N ARG A 4 17.07 29.82 -29.66
CA ARG A 4 16.92 28.89 -28.53
C ARG A 4 17.41 27.51 -28.97
N PRO A 5 18.14 26.78 -28.11
CA PRO A 5 18.61 25.44 -28.42
C PRO A 5 17.41 24.50 -28.61
N ASN A 6 17.42 23.77 -29.74
CA ASN A 6 16.46 22.71 -30.05
C ASN A 6 16.75 21.52 -29.12
N ILE A 7 16.03 21.45 -28.02
CA ILE A 7 16.00 20.25 -27.18
C ILE A 7 15.31 19.15 -27.98
N SER A 8 16.00 18.04 -28.25
CA SER A 8 15.43 16.93 -29.01
C SER A 8 14.17 16.41 -28.30
N SER A 9 13.11 16.17 -29.08
CA SER A 9 11.82 15.65 -28.58
C SER A 9 12.00 14.38 -27.74
N GLU A 10 13.00 13.57 -28.08
CA GLU A 10 13.38 12.34 -27.38
C GLU A 10 13.87 12.60 -25.94
N THR A 11 14.65 13.67 -25.72
CA THR A 11 15.13 14.03 -24.38
C THR A 11 13.98 14.54 -23.50
N LEU A 12 13.03 15.26 -24.11
CA LEU A 12 11.85 15.76 -23.42
C LEU A 12 10.87 14.63 -23.05
N GLU A 13 10.74 13.59 -23.87
CA GLU A 13 9.96 12.40 -23.53
C GLU A 13 10.59 11.59 -22.40
N LYS A 14 11.92 11.37 -22.44
CA LYS A 14 12.63 10.65 -21.37
C LYS A 14 12.51 11.39 -20.03
N MET A 15 12.60 12.73 -19.99
CA MET A 15 12.38 13.49 -18.76
C MET A 15 10.93 13.46 -18.26
N LYS A 16 9.93 13.38 -19.16
CA LYS A 16 8.51 13.30 -18.78
C LYS A 16 8.15 11.92 -18.21
N LEU A 17 8.67 10.84 -18.80
CA LEU A 17 8.53 9.49 -18.28
C LEU A 17 9.20 9.36 -16.91
N LEU A 18 10.43 9.89 -16.75
CA LEU A 18 11.13 9.88 -15.47
C LEU A 18 10.36 10.66 -14.38
N ASN A 19 9.73 11.78 -14.74
CA ASN A 19 8.95 12.58 -13.77
C ASN A 19 7.60 11.95 -13.46
N CYS A 20 6.96 11.24 -14.40
CA CYS A 20 5.71 10.52 -14.13
C CYS A 20 5.96 9.33 -13.20
N GLU A 21 6.98 8.52 -13.50
CA GLU A 21 7.40 7.42 -12.62
C GLU A 21 7.83 7.92 -11.25
N ARG A 22 8.58 9.03 -11.19
CA ARG A 22 8.99 9.63 -9.91
C ARG A 22 7.83 10.23 -9.13
N VAL A 23 6.81 10.82 -9.75
CA VAL A 23 5.66 11.38 -9.03
C VAL A 23 4.72 10.27 -8.56
N VAL A 24 4.45 9.26 -9.38
CA VAL A 24 3.67 8.08 -8.97
C VAL A 24 4.42 7.31 -7.90
N ALA A 25 5.72 7.10 -8.07
CA ALA A 25 6.57 6.53 -7.03
C ALA A 25 6.63 7.43 -5.82
N VAL A 26 6.68 8.76 -5.89
CA VAL A 26 6.70 9.62 -4.69
C VAL A 26 5.36 9.62 -3.98
N VAL A 27 4.21 9.61 -4.67
CA VAL A 27 2.90 9.52 -4.00
C VAL A 27 2.71 8.13 -3.39
N PHE A 28 3.05 7.07 -4.12
CA PHE A 28 2.99 5.68 -3.65
C PHE A 28 4.05 5.39 -2.59
N LEU A 29 5.24 5.97 -2.68
CA LEU A 29 6.32 5.87 -1.69
C LEU A 29 6.11 6.85 -0.54
N LEU A 30 5.33 7.93 -0.64
CA LEU A 30 4.99 8.73 0.54
C LEU A 30 3.94 8.00 1.36
N SER A 31 2.92 7.41 0.73
CA SER A 31 1.96 6.54 1.41
C SER A 31 2.62 5.25 1.92
N VAL A 32 3.49 4.61 1.13
CA VAL A 32 4.24 3.42 1.58
C VAL A 32 5.36 3.78 2.56
N SER A 33 6.11 4.87 2.44
CA SER A 33 7.21 5.20 3.38
C SER A 33 6.72 5.77 4.71
N LEU A 34 5.54 6.40 4.77
CA LEU A 34 4.89 6.71 6.04
C LEU A 34 4.55 5.42 6.80
N VAL A 35 4.16 4.36 6.08
CA VAL A 35 3.82 3.04 6.65
C VAL A 35 5.07 2.18 6.93
N HIS A 36 6.03 2.18 6.01
CA HIS A 36 7.22 1.32 6.01
C HIS A 36 8.38 1.93 6.81
N GLY A 37 8.45 3.25 6.93
CA GLY A 37 9.33 3.95 7.86
C GLY A 37 9.01 3.63 9.33
N HIS A 38 7.77 3.21 9.61
CA HIS A 38 7.35 2.76 10.93
C HIS A 38 7.72 1.29 11.19
N LEU A 39 7.48 0.40 10.21
CA LEU A 39 7.87 -1.02 10.28
C LEU A 39 9.39 -1.23 10.35
N ARG A 40 10.18 -0.30 9.81
CA ARG A 40 11.65 -0.39 9.89
C ARG A 40 12.19 -0.08 11.29
N LYS A 41 11.42 0.59 12.16
CA LYS A 41 11.83 0.89 13.55
C LYS A 41 11.50 -0.23 14.53
N THR A 42 10.67 -1.21 14.16
CA THR A 42 10.33 -2.36 15.04
C THR A 42 11.23 -3.58 14.83
N ASN A 43 12.09 -3.60 13.80
CA ASN A 43 13.23 -4.51 13.75
C ASN A 43 14.37 -3.93 14.59
N LEU A 44 14.14 -3.89 15.91
CA LEU A 44 15.20 -3.93 16.90
C LEU A 44 16.14 -5.09 16.58
N GLU A 45 17.43 -4.82 16.77
CA GLU A 45 18.55 -5.71 16.49
C GLU A 45 18.20 -7.17 16.83
N PRO A 46 18.57 -8.14 15.98
CA PRO A 46 18.60 -9.52 16.41
C PRO A 46 19.50 -9.55 17.65
N THR A 47 18.90 -9.74 18.83
CA THR A 47 19.61 -10.11 20.04
C THR A 47 20.49 -11.28 19.63
N SER A 48 21.79 -11.01 19.51
CA SER A 48 22.80 -12.01 19.28
C SER A 48 22.72 -12.93 20.49
N PHE A 49 21.98 -14.02 20.31
CA PHE A 49 22.00 -15.13 21.22
C PHE A 49 23.41 -15.69 21.10
N VAL A 50 24.32 -15.19 21.94
CA VAL A 50 25.61 -15.79 22.19
C VAL A 50 25.29 -17.14 22.82
N ALA A 51 25.15 -18.15 21.98
CA ALA A 51 25.22 -19.52 22.42
C ALA A 51 26.65 -19.70 22.94
N ASP A 52 26.80 -19.73 24.26
CA ASP A 52 28.00 -20.25 24.89
C ASP A 52 28.21 -21.66 24.32
N GLY A 53 29.22 -21.77 23.45
CA GLY A 53 29.60 -23.01 22.82
C GLY A 53 30.26 -23.91 23.87
N ASP A 54 29.59 -25.01 24.21
CA ASP A 54 30.22 -26.17 24.84
C ASP A 54 31.26 -26.76 23.85
N PRO A 55 32.56 -26.70 24.14
CA PRO A 55 33.58 -27.28 23.28
C PRO A 55 33.83 -28.71 23.74
N ALA A 56 33.07 -29.67 23.22
CA ALA A 56 33.51 -31.05 22.97
C ALA A 56 32.31 -31.96 22.71
N ARG A 57 31.97 -32.19 21.44
CA ARG A 57 31.41 -33.48 21.06
C ARG A 57 31.88 -33.87 19.67
N GLU A 58 33.03 -34.50 19.67
CA GLU A 58 33.67 -35.18 18.56
C GLU A 58 32.86 -36.45 18.19
N GLY A 59 32.64 -36.64 16.90
CA GLY A 59 32.31 -37.93 16.28
C GLY A 59 30.85 -38.39 16.33
N SER A 60 30.24 -38.60 15.15
CA SER A 60 30.15 -39.95 14.58
C SER A 60 29.36 -39.93 13.27
N GLU A 61 29.99 -40.40 12.20
CA GLU A 61 29.41 -40.60 10.87
C GLU A 61 28.53 -41.86 10.90
N VAL A 62 27.21 -41.69 10.95
CA VAL A 62 26.27 -42.82 10.98
C VAL A 62 25.95 -43.24 9.54
N ASN A 63 26.69 -44.25 9.07
CA ASN A 63 26.35 -45.02 7.89
C ASN A 63 25.08 -45.84 8.16
N GLN A 64 24.03 -45.59 7.38
CA GLN A 64 22.79 -46.35 7.41
C GLN A 64 22.95 -47.64 6.59
N THR A 65 23.28 -48.73 7.26
CA THR A 65 23.05 -50.08 6.73
C THR A 65 22.07 -50.80 7.65
N GLY A 66 20.87 -51.04 7.12
CA GLY A 66 19.80 -51.76 7.80
C GLY A 66 20.22 -53.19 8.08
N THR A 67 20.21 -53.56 9.37
CA THR A 67 20.23 -54.95 9.81
C THR A 67 19.33 -55.03 11.05
N GLU A 68 18.22 -55.75 10.92
CA GLU A 68 17.29 -56.00 12.03
C GLU A 68 17.99 -56.88 13.08
N LEU A 69 18.36 -56.28 14.21
CA LEU A 69 18.89 -57.00 15.36
C LEU A 69 17.78 -57.31 16.38
N PRO A 70 17.83 -58.49 17.01
CA PRO A 70 16.83 -58.92 17.97
C PRO A 70 16.83 -58.02 19.21
N LEU A 71 15.62 -57.71 19.68
CA LEU A 71 15.32 -56.80 20.77
C LEU A 71 15.82 -57.41 22.10
N VAL A 72 17.05 -57.09 22.49
CA VAL A 72 17.60 -57.45 23.80
C VAL A 72 17.05 -56.48 24.83
N VAL A 73 16.16 -56.97 25.69
CA VAL A 73 15.63 -56.23 26.83
C VAL A 73 16.73 -56.08 27.88
N VAL A 74 17.39 -54.91 27.87
CA VAL A 74 18.38 -54.56 28.90
C VAL A 74 17.61 -54.19 30.18
N PRO A 75 17.94 -54.79 31.35
CA PRO A 75 17.30 -54.42 32.60
C PRO A 75 17.56 -52.93 32.89
N VAL A 76 16.49 -52.19 33.13
CA VAL A 76 16.55 -50.75 33.41
C VAL A 76 17.37 -50.55 34.68
N ALA A 77 18.53 -49.91 34.54
CA ALA A 77 19.36 -49.52 35.68
C ALA A 77 18.52 -48.62 36.60
N VAL A 78 18.43 -48.99 37.87
CA VAL A 78 17.73 -48.20 38.89
C VAL A 78 18.46 -46.87 39.02
N MET A 79 17.83 -45.79 38.58
CA MET A 79 18.39 -44.46 38.73
C MET A 79 18.38 -44.05 40.20
N PRO A 80 19.46 -43.47 40.73
CA PRO A 80 19.49 -42.96 42.10
C PRO A 80 18.46 -41.84 42.26
N GLU A 81 17.65 -41.94 43.31
CA GLU A 81 16.65 -40.92 43.64
C GLU A 81 17.35 -39.70 44.27
N THR A 82 17.32 -38.57 43.57
CA THR A 82 17.78 -37.29 44.11
C THR A 82 16.62 -36.53 44.76
N LEU A 83 16.66 -36.38 46.08
CA LEU A 83 15.66 -35.65 46.83
C LEU A 83 15.95 -34.14 46.80
N HIS A 84 15.06 -33.36 46.19
CA HIS A 84 15.17 -31.91 46.10
C HIS A 84 14.36 -31.23 47.21
N ILE A 85 15.04 -30.66 48.20
CA ILE A 85 14.41 -29.87 49.27
C ILE A 85 14.40 -28.41 48.85
N LYS A 86 13.20 -27.89 48.54
CA LYS A 86 12.97 -26.48 48.21
C LYS A 86 12.02 -25.85 49.22
N LYS A 87 12.40 -24.72 49.80
CA LYS A 87 11.49 -23.90 50.61
C LYS A 87 10.72 -22.95 49.69
N ARG A 88 9.42 -22.79 49.93
CA ARG A 88 8.59 -21.86 49.16
C ARG A 88 9.10 -20.43 49.40
N GLY A 89 9.67 -19.81 48.36
CA GLY A 89 10.18 -18.44 48.39
C GLY A 89 11.68 -18.29 48.72
N GLU A 90 12.36 -19.34 49.21
CA GLU A 90 13.75 -19.23 49.72
C GLU A 90 14.77 -20.10 48.96
N GLY A 91 14.51 -20.48 47.70
CA GLY A 91 15.46 -21.28 46.91
C GLY A 91 15.68 -22.72 47.40
N TYR A 92 16.75 -23.36 46.92
CA TYR A 92 17.17 -24.69 47.37
C TYR A 92 17.83 -24.62 48.74
N ALA A 93 17.58 -25.61 49.62
CA ALA A 93 18.24 -25.69 50.91
C ALA A 93 19.71 -26.15 50.77
N ARG A 94 20.57 -25.70 51.70
CA ARG A 94 21.98 -26.10 51.78
C ARG A 94 22.10 -27.62 51.91
N GLY A 95 22.86 -28.26 51.00
CA GLY A 95 22.97 -29.71 50.88
C GLY A 95 22.15 -30.32 49.75
N SER A 96 21.28 -29.57 49.07
CA SER A 96 20.70 -30.02 47.80
C SER A 96 21.76 -30.02 46.69
N PRO A 97 21.79 -31.03 45.78
CA PRO A 97 22.72 -31.06 44.65
C PRO A 97 22.63 -29.83 43.72
N LEU A 98 21.54 -29.06 43.80
CA LEU A 98 21.31 -27.85 43.01
C LEU A 98 21.67 -26.55 43.75
N TYR A 99 22.02 -26.62 45.04
CA TYR A 99 22.36 -25.44 45.84
C TYR A 99 23.55 -24.68 45.25
N ASP A 100 24.62 -25.38 44.91
CA ASP A 100 25.84 -24.77 44.36
C ASP A 100 25.60 -24.11 42.99
N LYS A 101 24.65 -24.63 42.20
CA LYS A 101 24.27 -24.01 40.92
C LYS A 101 23.50 -22.71 41.14
N GLN A 102 22.63 -22.67 42.17
CA GLN A 102 21.90 -21.46 42.52
C GLN A 102 22.84 -20.38 43.06
N GLU A 103 23.77 -20.71 43.98
CA GLU A 103 24.74 -19.72 44.50
C GLU A 103 25.67 -19.17 43.39
N ARG A 104 26.09 -20.00 42.44
CA ARG A 104 26.88 -19.53 41.29
C ARG A 104 26.08 -18.59 40.39
N ALA A 105 24.80 -18.90 40.14
CA ALA A 105 23.91 -18.06 39.35
C ALA A 105 23.57 -16.73 40.06
N GLU A 106 23.38 -16.76 41.38
CA GLU A 106 23.16 -15.56 42.20
C GLU A 106 24.42 -14.70 42.29
N GLY A 107 25.60 -15.32 42.41
CA GLY A 107 26.88 -14.63 42.44
C GLY A 107 27.27 -13.99 41.09
N SER A 108 26.83 -14.55 39.96
CA SER A 108 27.13 -14.02 38.62
C SER A 108 26.11 -12.98 38.11
N HIS A 109 24.97 -12.80 38.78
CA HIS A 109 23.90 -11.88 38.37
C HIS A 109 23.53 -10.85 39.45
N ALA A 110 24.53 -10.14 39.98
CA ALA A 110 24.29 -8.88 40.69
C ALA A 110 23.92 -7.71 39.75
N THR A 111 23.60 -7.96 38.48
CA THR A 111 22.80 -7.03 37.67
C THR A 111 21.35 -7.17 38.12
N ARG A 112 20.98 -6.27 39.05
CA ARG A 112 19.59 -5.97 39.44
C ARG A 112 18.71 -6.09 38.18
N PRO A 113 17.58 -6.84 38.21
CA PRO A 113 16.71 -6.92 37.04
C PRO A 113 16.40 -5.48 36.64
N GLU A 114 16.88 -5.08 35.46
CA GLU A 114 16.55 -3.80 34.86
C GLU A 114 15.03 -3.67 35.00
N PRO A 115 14.53 -2.54 35.54
CA PRO A 115 13.10 -2.34 35.72
C PRO A 115 12.46 -2.71 34.39
N VAL A 116 11.58 -3.72 34.39
CA VAL A 116 10.95 -4.25 33.18
C VAL A 116 10.33 -3.06 32.48
N HIS A 117 11.06 -2.52 31.50
CA HIS A 117 10.75 -1.24 30.90
C HIS A 117 9.39 -1.48 30.26
N ASN A 118 8.34 -0.80 30.76
CA ASN A 118 6.95 -1.12 30.46
C ASN A 118 6.75 -1.44 28.97
N ILE A 119 6.78 -2.73 28.63
CA ILE A 119 6.70 -3.23 27.24
C ILE A 119 5.36 -2.81 26.60
N PHE A 120 4.40 -2.39 27.43
CA PHE A 120 3.06 -1.99 27.05
C PHE A 120 2.90 -0.54 26.58
N GLU A 121 3.82 0.37 26.92
CA GLU A 121 3.75 1.79 26.52
C GLU A 121 3.83 2.03 24.99
N PRO A 122 4.69 1.35 24.20
CA PRO A 122 4.76 1.61 22.75
C PRO A 122 3.54 1.10 21.98
N VAL A 123 2.78 0.13 22.50
CA VAL A 123 1.69 -0.53 21.76
C VAL A 123 0.44 0.35 21.66
N MET A 124 0.16 1.17 22.67
CA MET A 124 -1.08 1.98 22.72
C MET A 124 -1.01 3.29 21.91
N ASN A 125 0.19 3.75 21.56
CA ASN A 125 0.38 5.00 20.82
C ASN A 125 0.26 4.84 19.30
N GLU A 126 0.55 3.65 18.76
CA GLU A 126 0.42 3.32 17.34
C GLU A 126 -0.96 3.68 16.75
N PRO A 127 -2.10 3.17 17.26
CA PRO A 127 -3.41 3.45 16.66
C PRO A 127 -3.76 4.93 16.69
N VAL A 128 -3.30 5.68 17.70
CA VAL A 128 -3.55 7.12 17.81
C VAL A 128 -2.86 7.86 16.65
N PHE A 129 -1.61 7.55 16.35
CA PHE A 129 -0.91 8.16 15.20
C PHE A 129 -1.58 7.83 13.87
N TRP A 130 -2.05 6.59 13.69
CA TRP A 130 -2.80 6.21 12.49
C TRP A 130 -4.11 6.98 12.34
N ILE A 131 -4.87 7.13 13.43
CA ILE A 131 -6.13 7.90 13.43
C ILE A 131 -5.86 9.38 13.15
N LEU A 132 -4.86 9.98 13.78
CA LEU A 132 -4.50 11.38 13.55
C LEU A 132 -4.05 11.62 12.11
N GLY A 133 -3.22 10.71 11.55
CA GLY A 133 -2.82 10.76 10.14
C GLY A 133 -4.02 10.67 9.20
N PHE A 134 -4.91 9.70 9.44
CA PHE A 134 -6.15 9.56 8.68
C PHE A 134 -7.02 10.82 8.69
N LEU A 135 -7.22 11.41 9.86
CA LEU A 135 -8.02 12.64 10.02
C LEU A 135 -7.36 13.81 9.30
N LEU A 136 -6.04 13.97 9.40
CA LEU A 136 -5.29 15.01 8.71
C LEU A 136 -5.42 14.87 7.19
N ASP A 137 -5.21 13.66 6.66
CA ASP A 137 -5.35 13.37 5.23
C ASP A 137 -6.77 13.64 4.73
N PHE A 138 -7.78 13.25 5.51
CA PHE A 138 -9.18 13.51 5.18
C PHE A 138 -9.51 15.00 5.17
N ILE A 139 -9.05 15.77 6.17
CA ILE A 139 -9.24 17.22 6.23
C ILE A 139 -8.54 17.89 5.03
N LEU A 140 -7.30 17.51 4.73
CA LEU A 140 -6.56 18.04 3.59
C LEU A 140 -7.28 17.74 2.26
N LEU A 141 -7.79 16.51 2.10
CA LEU A 141 -8.59 16.12 0.94
C LEU A 141 -9.84 17.00 0.81
N LEU A 142 -10.58 17.25 1.89
CA LEU A 142 -11.78 18.10 1.87
C LEU A 142 -11.45 19.55 1.50
N ILE A 143 -10.35 20.11 2.02
CA ILE A 143 -9.88 21.45 1.66
C ILE A 143 -9.54 21.51 0.16
N CYS A 144 -8.75 20.55 -0.33
CA CYS A 144 -8.40 20.45 -1.75
C CYS A 144 -9.65 20.29 -2.63
N ALA A 145 -10.60 19.45 -2.23
CA ALA A 145 -11.85 19.22 -2.94
C ALA A 145 -12.72 20.48 -3.00
N PHE A 146 -12.79 21.23 -1.90
CA PHE A 146 -13.52 22.49 -1.83
C PHE A 146 -12.88 23.57 -2.73
N ILE A 147 -11.55 23.72 -2.69
CA ILE A 147 -10.82 24.64 -3.57
C ILE A 147 -11.01 24.24 -5.04
N TYR A 148 -10.95 22.94 -5.33
CA TYR A 148 -11.16 22.41 -6.67
C TYR A 148 -12.57 22.72 -7.20
N ASP A 149 -13.63 22.40 -6.44
CA ASP A 149 -15.03 22.69 -6.84
C ASP A 149 -15.23 24.19 -7.07
N ARG A 150 -14.70 25.04 -6.18
CA ARG A 150 -14.77 26.50 -6.33
C ARG A 150 -14.05 27.00 -7.58
N THR A 151 -12.84 26.53 -7.83
CA THR A 151 -12.02 26.97 -8.98
C THR A 151 -12.61 26.47 -10.30
N LYS A 152 -13.15 25.24 -10.32
CA LYS A 152 -13.73 24.63 -11.50
C LYS A 152 -14.95 25.41 -12.00
N ARG A 153 -15.85 25.82 -11.09
CA ARG A 153 -17.05 26.60 -11.45
C ARG A 153 -16.70 27.91 -12.18
N SER A 154 -15.55 28.51 -11.89
CA SER A 154 -15.09 29.72 -12.57
C SER A 154 -14.49 29.48 -13.96
N ARG A 155 -14.15 28.24 -14.33
CA ARG A 155 -13.42 27.89 -15.56
C ARG A 155 -14.27 27.19 -16.61
N SER A 156 -15.58 27.10 -16.44
CA SER A 156 -16.50 26.56 -17.44
C SER A 156 -16.62 27.49 -18.65
N SER A 157 -15.53 27.67 -19.39
CA SER A 157 -15.54 28.32 -20.70
C SER A 157 -15.83 27.26 -21.76
N PRO A 158 -16.77 27.52 -22.69
CA PRO A 158 -17.09 26.58 -23.75
C PRO A 158 -15.83 26.32 -24.59
N THR A 159 -15.39 25.06 -24.61
CA THR A 159 -14.27 24.66 -25.47
C THR A 159 -14.82 24.53 -26.90
N PRO A 160 -14.18 25.13 -27.91
CA PRO A 160 -14.68 25.06 -29.29
C PRO A 160 -14.85 23.60 -29.76
N LEU A 161 -16.00 23.33 -30.37
CA LEU A 161 -16.38 22.02 -30.89
C LEU A 161 -15.31 21.50 -31.85
N GLN A 162 -14.61 20.44 -31.45
CA GLN A 162 -13.90 19.59 -32.39
C GLN A 162 -14.85 18.46 -32.78
N ARG A 163 -15.27 18.43 -34.04
CA ARG A 163 -16.05 17.32 -34.60
C ARG A 163 -15.11 16.11 -34.63
N VAL A 164 -15.41 15.08 -33.86
CA VAL A 164 -14.59 13.86 -33.82
C VAL A 164 -15.40 12.69 -34.30
N ASP A 165 -14.85 11.95 -35.24
CA ASP A 165 -15.42 10.67 -35.70
C ASP A 165 -15.18 9.62 -34.60
N ILE A 166 -16.26 9.19 -33.97
CA ILE A 166 -16.27 8.25 -32.85
C ILE A 166 -16.49 6.85 -33.42
N ILE A 167 -15.47 6.22 -33.99
CA ILE A 167 -15.60 4.81 -34.36
C ILE A 167 -14.32 4.06 -33.99
N GLY A 168 -14.42 3.17 -33.00
CA GLY A 168 -13.43 2.12 -32.73
C GLY A 168 -12.84 2.14 -31.32
N ASP A 169 -12.01 3.13 -31.02
CA ASP A 169 -11.13 3.14 -29.84
C ASP A 169 -11.13 4.48 -29.09
N TRP A 170 -10.53 4.50 -27.89
CA TRP A 170 -10.32 5.73 -27.12
C TRP A 170 -9.62 6.79 -27.97
N GLN A 171 -10.17 8.00 -28.01
CA GLN A 171 -9.61 9.10 -28.80
C GLN A 171 -8.32 9.63 -28.18
N TYR A 172 -8.21 9.53 -26.86
CA TYR A 172 -6.99 9.82 -26.13
C TYR A 172 -6.26 8.54 -25.77
N GLY A 173 -5.00 8.40 -26.21
CA GLY A 173 -4.13 7.33 -25.75
C GLY A 173 -3.74 7.50 -24.27
N LEU A 174 -3.51 6.38 -23.58
CA LEU A 174 -3.14 6.33 -22.15
C LEU A 174 -1.94 7.19 -21.80
N LEU A 175 -0.92 7.18 -22.65
CA LEU A 175 0.33 7.92 -22.47
C LEU A 175 0.47 9.09 -23.46
N ASN A 176 -0.65 9.60 -24.00
CA ASN A 176 -0.58 10.67 -24.97
C ASN A 176 -0.26 12.02 -24.29
N CYS A 177 1.04 12.29 -24.12
CA CYS A 177 1.58 13.51 -23.54
C CYS A 177 1.66 14.69 -24.54
N SER A 178 1.23 14.52 -25.80
CA SER A 178 1.27 15.60 -26.80
C SER A 178 0.43 16.81 -26.37
N SER A 179 -0.71 16.57 -25.73
CA SER A 179 -1.62 17.60 -25.21
C SER A 179 -1.31 18.05 -23.78
N LEU A 180 -0.17 17.66 -23.20
CA LEU A 180 0.15 17.92 -21.79
C LEU A 180 0.15 19.42 -21.46
N LYS A 181 0.55 20.30 -22.39
CA LYS A 181 0.57 21.76 -22.15
C LYS A 181 -0.83 22.32 -21.85
N ARG A 182 -1.86 21.81 -22.51
CA ARG A 182 -3.25 22.26 -22.34
C ARG A 182 -3.88 21.65 -21.09
N ASP A 183 -3.62 20.36 -20.88
CA ASP A 183 -4.32 19.56 -19.87
C ASP A 183 -3.47 19.29 -18.62
N TRP A 184 -2.42 20.09 -18.39
CA TRP A 184 -1.48 19.86 -17.29
C TRP A 184 -2.17 19.84 -15.93
N HIS A 185 -3.21 20.65 -15.74
CA HIS A 185 -4.00 20.73 -14.52
C HIS A 185 -4.84 19.46 -14.29
N ILE A 186 -5.39 18.86 -15.35
CA ILE A 186 -6.11 17.58 -15.29
C ILE A 186 -5.14 16.48 -14.86
N PHE A 187 -3.97 16.44 -15.49
CA PHE A 187 -2.93 15.48 -15.15
C PHE A 187 -2.45 15.62 -13.71
N LEU A 188 -2.13 16.85 -13.27
CA LEU A 188 -1.71 17.11 -11.90
C LEU A 188 -2.78 16.69 -10.89
N THR A 189 -4.05 17.02 -11.14
CA THR A 189 -5.14 16.64 -10.22
C THR A 189 -5.33 15.13 -10.19
N ALA A 190 -5.22 14.43 -11.32
CA ALA A 190 -5.31 12.97 -11.36
C ALA A 190 -4.14 12.27 -10.65
N CYS A 191 -2.92 12.82 -10.73
CA CYS A 191 -1.74 12.27 -10.06
C CYS A 191 -1.71 12.57 -8.56
N CYS A 192 -2.01 13.81 -8.16
CA CYS A 192 -1.91 14.25 -6.77
C CYS A 192 -3.18 13.98 -5.97
N CYS A 193 -4.35 14.06 -6.60
CA CYS A 193 -5.65 13.93 -5.96
C CYS A 193 -6.60 13.06 -6.80
N PRO A 194 -6.27 11.77 -7.03
CA PRO A 194 -7.05 10.88 -7.88
C PRO A 194 -8.51 10.78 -7.44
N ALA A 195 -8.79 10.79 -6.13
CA ALA A 195 -10.14 10.75 -5.59
C ALA A 195 -11.00 11.92 -6.07
N ILE A 196 -10.45 13.14 -6.03
CA ILE A 196 -11.12 14.38 -6.49
C ILE A 196 -11.41 14.32 -7.98
N ARG A 197 -10.40 13.99 -8.80
CA ARG A 197 -10.58 13.99 -10.25
C ARG A 197 -11.50 12.86 -10.70
N TRP A 198 -11.39 11.68 -10.11
CA TRP A 198 -12.27 10.56 -10.42
C TRP A 198 -13.72 10.85 -10.03
N SER A 199 -13.97 11.37 -8.81
CA SER A 199 -15.33 11.69 -8.36
C SER A 199 -15.97 12.76 -9.24
N ASP A 200 -15.18 13.74 -9.69
CA ASP A 200 -15.62 14.74 -10.65
C ASP A 200 -15.98 14.13 -12.01
N THR A 201 -15.12 13.27 -12.57
CA THR A 201 -15.39 12.57 -13.83
C THR A 201 -16.67 11.76 -13.76
N VAL A 202 -16.86 10.98 -12.70
CA VAL A 202 -18.06 10.15 -12.52
C VAL A 202 -19.31 11.03 -12.34
N ASN A 203 -19.23 12.10 -11.54
CA ASN A 203 -20.34 13.02 -11.32
C ASN A 203 -20.77 13.76 -12.60
N ASN A 204 -19.84 14.04 -13.52
CA ASN A 204 -20.17 14.67 -14.81
C ASN A 204 -20.54 13.66 -15.91
N SER A 205 -20.46 12.37 -15.64
CA SER A 205 -20.88 11.33 -16.57
C SER A 205 -22.38 11.05 -16.39
N ASN A 206 -23.21 11.81 -17.10
CA ASN A 206 -24.68 11.73 -17.01
C ASN A 206 -25.27 10.33 -17.30
N GLU A 207 -24.46 9.40 -17.83
CA GLU A 207 -24.86 8.05 -18.25
C GLU A 207 -24.56 6.96 -17.20
N THR A 208 -23.91 7.28 -16.09
CA THR A 208 -23.54 6.25 -15.11
C THR A 208 -24.65 6.02 -14.08
N VAL A 209 -24.94 4.75 -13.78
CA VAL A 209 -25.91 4.34 -12.73
C VAL A 209 -25.54 4.88 -11.33
N LEU A 210 -24.27 5.23 -11.13
CA LEU A 210 -23.76 5.87 -9.92
C LEU A 210 -23.81 7.40 -9.98
N SER A 211 -24.51 7.98 -10.96
CA SER A 211 -24.81 9.41 -11.02
C SER A 211 -25.80 9.77 -9.92
N THR A 212 -25.36 9.71 -8.67
CA THR A 212 -26.10 10.20 -7.51
C THR A 212 -26.17 11.73 -7.48
N ASN A 213 -25.74 12.42 -8.56
CA ASN A 213 -25.53 13.87 -8.66
C ASN A 213 -24.78 14.45 -7.45
N ASN A 214 -24.00 13.61 -6.76
CA ASN A 214 -23.39 13.95 -5.49
C ASN A 214 -21.91 13.60 -5.51
N TYR A 215 -21.14 14.53 -6.09
CA TYR A 215 -19.69 14.56 -6.09
C TYR A 215 -19.06 14.21 -4.73
N TRP A 216 -19.62 14.71 -3.62
CA TRP A 216 -19.07 14.48 -2.28
C TRP A 216 -19.19 13.03 -1.83
N VAL A 217 -20.29 12.36 -2.17
CA VAL A 217 -20.48 10.93 -1.85
C VAL A 217 -19.43 10.09 -2.59
N LEU A 218 -19.24 10.35 -3.89
CA LEU A 218 -18.26 9.64 -4.72
C LEU A 218 -16.83 9.86 -4.19
N LEU A 219 -16.51 11.08 -3.78
CA LEU A 219 -15.22 11.42 -3.18
C LEU A 219 -14.96 10.65 -1.88
N ILE A 220 -15.93 10.62 -0.97
CA ILE A 220 -15.82 9.91 0.31
C ILE A 220 -15.69 8.40 0.07
N VAL A 221 -16.50 7.83 -0.83
CA VAL A 221 -16.45 6.39 -1.15
C VAL A 221 -15.08 6.00 -1.71
N PHE A 222 -14.56 6.75 -2.67
CA PHE A 222 -13.23 6.48 -3.23
C PHE A 222 -12.14 6.56 -2.15
N PHE A 223 -12.16 7.62 -1.34
CA PHE A 223 -11.17 7.81 -0.27
C PHE A 223 -11.20 6.70 0.78
N LEU A 224 -12.39 6.34 1.29
CA LEU A 224 -12.54 5.29 2.30
C LEU A 224 -12.12 3.92 1.77
N LEU A 225 -12.51 3.57 0.54
CA LEU A 225 -12.10 2.29 -0.06
C LEU A 225 -10.59 2.21 -0.28
N ALA A 226 -9.97 3.32 -0.71
CA ALA A 226 -8.52 3.40 -0.88
C ALA A 226 -7.79 3.27 0.47
N GLN A 227 -8.24 3.99 1.50
CA GLN A 227 -7.57 3.99 2.79
C GLN A 227 -7.75 2.70 3.58
N PHE A 228 -8.95 2.10 3.53
CA PHE A 228 -9.21 0.80 4.15
C PHE A 228 -8.50 -0.35 3.44
N SER A 229 -7.82 -0.11 2.32
CA SER A 229 -7.10 -1.16 1.60
C SER A 229 -5.98 -1.74 2.47
N ILE A 230 -5.33 -0.90 3.27
CA ILE A 230 -4.27 -1.33 4.19
C ILE A 230 -4.85 -2.20 5.31
N ILE A 231 -5.98 -1.77 5.91
CA ILE A 231 -6.63 -2.48 7.03
C ILE A 231 -7.24 -3.82 6.58
N THR A 232 -7.80 -3.85 5.36
CA THR A 232 -8.50 -5.02 4.81
C THR A 232 -7.58 -5.95 4.01
N CYS A 233 -6.26 -5.80 4.11
CA CYS A 233 -5.27 -6.58 3.35
C CYS A 233 -5.55 -6.58 1.83
N GLY A 234 -5.97 -5.44 1.28
CA GLY A 234 -6.20 -5.23 -0.14
C GLY A 234 -7.64 -5.46 -0.62
N ILE A 235 -8.52 -6.05 0.19
CA ILE A 235 -9.89 -6.38 -0.24
C ILE A 235 -10.68 -5.13 -0.66
N SER A 236 -10.65 -4.04 0.11
CA SER A 236 -11.35 -2.81 -0.29
C SER A 236 -10.72 -2.16 -1.53
N GLY A 237 -9.41 -2.36 -1.75
CA GLY A 237 -8.73 -1.94 -2.97
C GLY A 237 -9.19 -2.73 -4.20
N LEU A 238 -9.43 -4.04 -4.04
CA LEU A 238 -10.02 -4.88 -5.08
C LEU A 238 -11.45 -4.45 -5.42
N ILE A 239 -12.26 -4.13 -4.41
CA ILE A 239 -13.61 -3.57 -4.60
C ILE A 239 -13.53 -2.25 -5.38
N LEU A 240 -12.62 -1.35 -5.00
CA LEU A 240 -12.40 -0.08 -5.70
C LEU A 240 -11.99 -0.29 -7.15
N LEU A 241 -11.08 -1.23 -7.43
CA LEU A 241 -10.65 -1.59 -8.77
C LEU A 241 -11.83 -2.08 -9.63
N ILE A 242 -12.67 -2.97 -9.09
CA ILE A 242 -13.87 -3.47 -9.78
C ILE A 242 -14.82 -2.31 -10.10
N ILE A 243 -15.08 -1.42 -9.14
CA ILE A 243 -15.93 -0.23 -9.36
C ILE A 243 -15.36 0.63 -10.49
N CYS A 244 -14.07 0.92 -10.47
CA CYS A 244 -13.41 1.74 -11.48
C CYS A 244 -13.48 1.11 -12.88
N VAL A 245 -13.21 -0.21 -12.99
CA VAL A 245 -13.32 -0.95 -14.26
C VAL A 245 -14.75 -0.96 -14.78
N VAL A 246 -15.75 -1.22 -13.92
CA VAL A 246 -17.17 -1.21 -14.32
C VAL A 246 -17.59 0.17 -14.84
N LEU A 247 -17.21 1.25 -14.14
CA LEU A 247 -17.51 2.61 -14.58
C LEU A 247 -16.82 2.96 -15.90
N ARG A 248 -15.57 2.51 -16.09
CA ARG A 248 -14.84 2.67 -17.35
C ARG A 248 -15.49 1.93 -18.51
N GLN A 249 -16.03 0.73 -18.30
CA GLN A 249 -16.81 0.00 -19.30
C GLN A 249 -18.14 0.70 -19.63
N LYS A 250 -18.78 1.33 -18.64
CA LYS A 250 -19.96 2.17 -18.88
C LYS A 250 -19.61 3.40 -19.70
N LEU A 251 -18.47 4.03 -19.44
CA LEU A 251 -17.98 5.16 -20.25
C LEU A 251 -17.74 4.73 -21.71
N ARG A 252 -17.17 3.54 -21.94
CA ARG A 252 -17.06 2.98 -23.29
C ARG A 252 -18.41 2.78 -23.97
N ALA A 253 -19.40 2.28 -23.24
CA ALA A 253 -20.75 2.11 -23.79
C ALA A 253 -21.41 3.44 -24.15
N ALA A 254 -21.24 4.47 -23.31
CA ALA A 254 -21.77 5.81 -23.54
C ALA A 254 -21.12 6.53 -24.73
N ALA A 255 -19.84 6.25 -24.99
CA ALA A 255 -19.07 6.81 -26.09
C ALA A 255 -19.05 5.91 -27.34
N ASP A 256 -19.93 4.90 -27.43
CA ASP A 256 -19.99 3.93 -28.53
C ASP A 256 -18.63 3.31 -28.92
N LEU A 257 -17.78 3.07 -27.91
CA LEU A 257 -16.47 2.46 -28.08
C LEU A 257 -16.57 0.93 -28.09
N ARG A 258 -15.58 0.26 -28.70
CA ARG A 258 -15.49 -1.20 -28.73
C ARG A 258 -15.53 -1.78 -27.31
N ARG A 259 -16.38 -2.79 -27.11
CA ARG A 259 -16.52 -3.58 -25.87
C ARG A 259 -16.22 -5.06 -26.13
N GLY A 260 -15.59 -5.74 -25.17
CA GLY A 260 -15.33 -7.18 -25.24
C GLY A 260 -14.47 -7.67 -24.07
N ALA A 261 -14.26 -8.99 -23.94
CA ALA A 261 -13.46 -9.53 -22.82
C ALA A 261 -12.05 -8.91 -22.73
N TRP A 262 -11.43 -8.64 -23.88
CA TRP A 262 -10.13 -7.97 -23.95
C TRP A 262 -10.15 -6.54 -23.38
N THR A 263 -11.27 -5.83 -23.53
CA THR A 263 -11.40 -4.45 -23.05
C THR A 263 -11.51 -4.42 -21.52
N TRP A 264 -12.11 -5.43 -20.90
CA TRP A 264 -12.13 -5.62 -19.44
C TRP A 264 -10.75 -5.91 -18.88
N PHE A 265 -10.02 -6.83 -19.52
CA PHE A 265 -8.66 -7.18 -19.11
C PHE A 265 -7.71 -5.99 -19.19
N THR A 266 -7.72 -5.27 -20.32
CA THR A 266 -6.89 -4.06 -20.50
C THR A 266 -7.25 -2.95 -19.54
N ASP A 267 -8.52 -2.79 -19.15
CA ASP A 267 -8.92 -1.82 -18.13
C ASP A 267 -8.43 -2.20 -16.74
N CYS A 268 -8.50 -3.48 -16.39
CA CYS A 268 -7.97 -3.99 -15.13
C CYS A 268 -6.46 -3.71 -15.02
N LEU A 269 -5.69 -4.03 -16.07
CA LEU A 269 -4.26 -3.72 -16.14
C LEU A 269 -4.02 -2.20 -16.09
N THR A 270 -4.78 -1.43 -16.86
CA THR A 270 -4.65 0.04 -16.92
C THR A 270 -4.81 0.67 -15.53
N TRP A 271 -5.86 0.29 -14.80
CA TRP A 271 -6.11 0.80 -13.45
C TRP A 271 -5.10 0.28 -12.42
N SER A 272 -4.56 -0.92 -12.61
CA SER A 272 -3.56 -1.52 -11.71
C SER A 272 -2.17 -0.91 -11.88
N PHE A 273 -1.76 -0.61 -13.12
CA PHE A 273 -0.40 -0.16 -13.43
C PHE A 273 -0.27 1.34 -13.70
N CYS A 274 -1.32 2.02 -14.17
CA CYS A 274 -1.32 3.48 -14.34
C CYS A 274 -2.70 4.09 -14.04
N CYS A 275 -3.12 4.10 -12.77
CA CYS A 275 -4.38 4.69 -12.34
C CYS A 275 -4.53 6.16 -12.74
N CYS A 276 -3.46 6.97 -12.64
CA CYS A 276 -3.49 8.38 -13.02
C CYS A 276 -3.74 8.56 -14.53
N CYS A 277 -3.10 7.75 -15.39
CA CYS A 277 -3.36 7.75 -16.83
C CYS A 277 -4.82 7.43 -17.13
N ALA A 278 -5.37 6.41 -16.44
CA ALA A 278 -6.75 5.98 -16.59
C ALA A 278 -7.73 7.12 -16.26
N ILE A 279 -7.54 7.78 -15.12
CA ILE A 279 -8.35 8.91 -14.66
C ILE A 279 -8.26 10.09 -15.62
N VAL A 280 -7.07 10.44 -16.12
CA VAL A 280 -6.90 11.53 -17.10
C VAL A 280 -7.63 11.22 -18.40
N GLN A 281 -7.47 10.00 -18.91
CA GLN A 281 -8.12 9.57 -20.14
C GLN A 281 -9.65 9.62 -20.00
N GLU A 282 -10.20 9.05 -18.93
CA GLU A 282 -11.65 9.06 -18.66
C GLU A 282 -12.19 10.49 -18.55
N ALA A 283 -11.47 11.35 -17.82
CA ALA A 283 -11.92 12.71 -17.62
C ALA A 283 -11.96 13.52 -18.92
N ARG A 284 -10.98 13.33 -19.80
CA ARG A 284 -10.97 14.00 -21.11
C ARG A 284 -12.11 13.54 -22.01
N GLU A 285 -12.46 12.26 -21.97
CA GLU A 285 -13.56 11.73 -22.78
C GLU A 285 -14.92 12.22 -22.26
N VAL A 286 -15.11 12.28 -20.94
CA VAL A 286 -16.31 12.89 -20.33
C VAL A 286 -16.41 14.37 -20.68
N ASP A 287 -15.31 15.13 -20.57
CA ASP A 287 -15.29 16.56 -20.91
C ASP A 287 -15.66 16.78 -22.40
N LYS A 288 -15.19 15.91 -23.31
CA LYS A 288 -15.60 15.91 -24.72
C LYS A 288 -17.09 15.64 -24.92
N CYS A 289 -17.60 14.57 -24.32
CA CYS A 289 -19.02 14.18 -24.45
C CYS A 289 -19.95 15.28 -23.93
N ASN A 290 -19.59 15.93 -22.83
CA ASN A 290 -20.38 17.01 -22.23
C ASN A 290 -20.39 18.26 -23.11
N ASN A 291 -19.23 18.63 -23.69
CA ASN A 291 -19.19 19.72 -24.65
C ASN A 291 -20.11 19.43 -25.86
N PHE A 292 -20.07 18.23 -26.42
CA PHE A 292 -20.96 17.85 -27.53
C PHE A 292 -22.45 17.97 -27.18
N LYS A 293 -22.86 17.47 -26.00
CA LYS A 293 -24.26 17.55 -25.53
C LYS A 293 -24.75 18.99 -25.34
N SER A 294 -23.88 19.92 -24.94
CA SER A 294 -24.26 21.33 -24.73
C SER A 294 -24.59 22.10 -26.02
N HIS A 295 -24.33 21.52 -27.19
CA HIS A 295 -24.57 22.13 -28.49
C HIS A 295 -25.76 21.54 -29.26
N LEU A 296 -26.37 20.46 -28.75
CA LEU A 296 -27.62 19.88 -29.26
C LEU A 296 -28.81 20.52 -28.54
#